data_AF-A0A1E7FH72-F1
#
_entry.id   AF-A0A1E7FH72-F1
#
_cell.length_a   1.000
_cell.length_b   1.000
_cell.length_c   1.000
_cell.angle_alpha   90.00
_cell.angle_beta   90.00
_cell.angle_gamma   90.00
#
_symmetry.space_group_name_H-M   'P 1'
#
loop_
_entity.id
_entity.type
_entity.pdbx_description
1 polymer ?
#
loop_
_entity_poly.entity_id
_entity_poly.type
_entity_poly.pdbx_seq_one_letter_code
_entity_poly.pdbx_strand_id
1 'polypeptide(L)'
;MVALQAPVSDREGAMQQEGYTENIASAEKMVQDGKGQEMVPRSYFWAPITAKRFVDLFSIGGVDDYFSSDYTDDELAQRLQHVGTHPNLHTALVAFSGSDEYIPSHVDRKLLSKRLVDAMNTLCIKDGNNSKNVAELLYLESGNHNLSKGPTDAKIFVDRISEILNQIN
;
A
#
# COMPACT_ATOMS: atom_id res chain seq x y z
N MET A 1 -7.00 1.37 -16.24
CA MET A 1 -7.12 0.60 -14.97
C MET A 1 -5.80 0.68 -14.24
N VAL A 2 -5.84 0.69 -12.91
CA VAL A 2 -4.68 0.44 -12.02
C VAL A 2 -4.99 -0.79 -11.17
N ALA A 3 -3.99 -1.62 -10.89
CA ALA A 3 -4.11 -2.72 -9.94
C ALA A 3 -3.02 -2.57 -8.88
N LEU A 4 -3.44 -2.61 -7.61
CA LEU A 4 -2.58 -2.61 -6.43
C LEU A 4 -2.64 -4.02 -5.85
N GLN A 5 -1.62 -4.82 -6.15
CA GLN A 5 -1.49 -6.18 -5.63
C GLN A 5 -0.68 -6.15 -4.32
N ALA A 6 -1.26 -6.71 -3.25
CA ALA A 6 -0.73 -6.65 -1.90
C ALA A 6 -0.32 -5.23 -1.43
N PRO A 7 -1.24 -4.25 -1.42
CA PRO A 7 -0.96 -2.90 -0.91
C PRO A 7 -0.89 -2.94 0.62
N VAL A 8 0.26 -3.34 1.14
CA VAL A 8 0.57 -3.47 2.57
C VAL A 8 1.64 -2.46 2.96
N SER A 9 1.72 -2.12 4.24
CA SER A 9 2.67 -1.13 4.74
C SER A 9 4.08 -1.70 4.88
N ASP A 10 5.03 -1.13 4.11
CA ASP A 10 6.47 -1.41 4.27
C ASP A 10 6.94 -1.08 5.69
N ARG A 11 6.46 0.02 6.26
CA ARG A 11 6.74 0.44 7.64
C ARG A 11 6.29 -0.62 8.64
N GLU A 12 5.04 -1.06 8.59
CA GLU A 12 4.53 -2.07 9.54
C GLU A 12 5.23 -3.43 9.37
N GLY A 13 5.60 -3.79 8.15
CA GLY A 13 6.44 -4.97 7.89
C GLY A 13 7.85 -4.84 8.47
N ALA A 14 8.46 -3.65 8.36
CA ALA A 14 9.79 -3.36 8.89
C ALA A 14 9.83 -3.25 10.42
N MET A 15 8.72 -2.83 11.06
CA MET A 15 8.61 -2.78 12.53
C MET A 15 8.84 -4.13 13.22
N GLN A 16 8.73 -5.23 12.48
CA GLN A 16 9.01 -6.58 12.99
C GLN A 16 10.50 -6.94 12.98
N GLN A 17 11.35 -6.12 12.36
CA GLN A 17 12.78 -6.38 12.21
C GLN A 17 13.58 -5.84 13.40
N GLU A 18 14.66 -6.54 13.76
CA GLU A 18 15.60 -6.08 14.77
C GLU A 18 16.28 -4.77 14.34
N GLY A 19 16.42 -3.83 15.28
CA GLY A 19 17.08 -2.55 15.03
C GLY A 19 16.23 -1.53 14.28
N TYR A 20 14.96 -1.81 13.98
CA TYR A 20 14.07 -0.87 13.26
C TYR A 20 14.09 0.53 13.88
N THR A 21 13.86 0.64 15.20
CA THR A 21 13.78 1.93 15.89
C THR A 21 15.08 2.71 15.80
N GLU A 22 16.22 2.07 16.03
CA GLU A 22 17.54 2.69 15.97
C GLU A 22 17.92 3.09 14.54
N ASN A 23 17.63 2.23 13.57
CA ASN A 23 17.93 2.46 12.16
C ASN A 23 17.15 3.65 11.61
N ILE A 24 15.87 3.76 11.97
CA ILE A 24 15.02 4.91 11.59
C ILE A 24 15.53 6.20 12.20
N ALA A 25 15.76 6.22 13.51
CA ALA A 25 16.27 7.41 14.19
C ALA A 25 17.62 7.87 13.59
N SER A 26 18.50 6.92 13.22
CA SER A 26 19.76 7.23 12.54
C SER A 26 19.56 7.80 11.14
N ALA A 27 18.68 7.21 10.32
CA ALA A 27 18.39 7.68 8.98
C ALA A 27 17.71 9.06 8.99
N GLU A 28 16.78 9.30 9.91
CA GLU A 28 16.16 10.62 10.13
C GLU A 28 17.19 11.68 10.49
N LYS A 29 18.14 11.35 11.36
CA LYS A 29 19.26 12.23 11.68
C LYS A 29 20.12 12.54 10.44
N MET A 30 20.41 11.53 9.60
CA MET A 30 21.14 11.78 8.35
C MET A 30 20.38 12.75 7.44
N VAL A 31 19.06 12.62 7.32
CA VAL A 31 18.22 13.56 6.54
C VAL A 31 18.29 14.98 7.13
N GLN A 32 18.16 15.12 8.45
CA GLN A 32 18.25 16.41 9.14
C GLN A 32 19.62 17.08 8.97
N ASP A 33 20.70 16.30 8.94
CA ASP A 33 22.06 16.77 8.73
C ASP A 33 22.38 17.08 7.24
N GLY A 34 21.37 17.07 6.36
CA GLY A 34 21.54 17.35 4.92
C GLY A 34 22.12 16.18 4.11
N LYS A 35 22.20 14.99 4.70
CA LYS A 35 22.78 13.77 4.11
C LYS A 35 21.73 12.80 3.60
N GLY A 36 20.55 13.29 3.22
CA GLY A 36 19.45 12.43 2.76
C GLY A 36 19.78 11.58 1.52
N GLN A 37 20.71 12.02 0.67
CA GLN A 37 21.15 11.28 -0.53
C GLN A 37 22.30 10.30 -0.26
N GLU A 38 22.85 10.29 0.96
CA GLU A 38 23.88 9.33 1.35
C GLU A 38 23.27 7.97 1.65
N MET A 39 24.05 6.91 1.39
CA MET A 39 23.64 5.54 1.69
C MET A 39 23.63 5.30 3.20
N VAL A 40 22.57 4.64 3.69
CA VAL A 40 22.55 4.13 5.07
C VAL A 40 23.50 2.93 5.21
N PRO A 41 23.89 2.53 6.44
CA PRO A 41 24.66 1.32 6.66
C PRO A 41 24.01 0.09 5.99
N ARG A 42 24.85 -0.77 5.41
CA ARG A 42 24.40 -1.96 4.66
C ARG A 42 23.56 -2.94 5.50
N SER A 43 23.69 -2.87 6.83
CA SER A 43 22.93 -3.67 7.78
C SER A 43 21.47 -3.24 7.95
N TYR A 44 21.08 -2.04 7.52
CA TYR A 44 19.72 -1.52 7.76
C TYR A 44 18.68 -2.14 6.84
N PHE A 45 19.08 -2.46 5.61
CA PHE A 45 18.18 -2.97 4.58
C PHE A 45 18.92 -3.92 3.64
N TRP A 46 18.23 -4.92 3.14
CA TRP A 46 18.81 -5.96 2.29
C TRP A 46 19.26 -5.42 0.92
N ALA A 47 18.78 -4.26 0.48
CA ALA A 47 19.21 -3.57 -0.73
C ALA A 47 19.91 -2.23 -0.41
N PRO A 48 20.81 -1.73 -1.28
CA PRO A 48 21.33 -0.37 -1.16
C PRO A 48 20.19 0.66 -1.18
N ILE A 49 20.18 1.57 -0.21
CA ILE A 49 19.13 2.57 -0.05
C ILE A 49 19.72 3.85 0.57
N THR A 50 19.24 5.00 0.12
CA THR A 50 19.63 6.30 0.69
C THR A 50 18.88 6.57 1.99
N ALA A 51 19.42 7.43 2.85
CA ALA A 51 18.76 7.83 4.11
C ALA A 51 17.35 8.39 3.88
N LYS A 52 17.17 9.23 2.86
CA LYS A 52 15.85 9.79 2.52
C LYS A 52 14.87 8.70 2.10
N ARG A 53 15.27 7.78 1.21
CA ARG A 53 14.39 6.70 0.75
C ARG A 53 14.03 5.75 1.89
N PHE A 54 14.96 5.49 2.81
CA PHE A 54 14.72 4.68 4.01
C PHE A 54 13.67 5.33 4.92
N VAL A 55 13.80 6.62 5.23
CA VAL A 55 12.80 7.39 5.98
C VAL A 55 11.45 7.42 5.27
N ASP A 56 11.44 7.58 3.95
CA ASP A 56 10.21 7.65 3.17
C ASP A 56 9.37 6.36 3.23
N LEU A 57 10.02 5.20 3.28
CA LEU A 57 9.37 3.88 3.41
C LEU A 57 8.92 3.58 4.82
N PHE A 58 9.76 3.91 5.80
CA PHE A 58 9.73 3.26 7.10
C PHE A 58 9.46 4.22 8.26
N SER A 59 9.38 5.53 8.05
CA SER A 59 8.94 6.45 9.11
C SER A 59 7.42 6.63 9.08
N ILE A 60 6.83 6.90 10.25
CA ILE A 60 5.43 7.33 10.33
C ILE A 60 5.24 8.63 9.56
N GLY A 61 4.28 8.64 8.63
CA GLY A 61 4.04 9.80 7.76
C GLY A 61 5.14 10.02 6.72
N GLY A 62 6.02 9.03 6.51
CA GLY A 62 6.89 8.98 5.34
C GLY A 62 6.07 9.11 4.05
N VAL A 63 6.67 9.64 3.00
CA VAL A 63 5.93 9.94 1.76
C VAL A 63 5.41 8.69 1.04
N ASP A 64 5.88 7.49 1.40
CA ASP A 64 5.37 6.21 0.89
C ASP A 64 4.51 5.45 1.92
N ASP A 65 4.27 6.02 3.10
CA ASP A 65 3.46 5.41 4.16
C ASP A 65 1.95 5.59 3.88
N TYR A 66 1.47 4.90 2.86
CA TYR A 66 0.08 4.99 2.37
C TYR A 66 -0.87 3.95 2.99
N PHE A 67 -0.36 2.80 3.42
CA PHE A 67 -1.17 1.60 3.70
C PHE A 67 -1.16 1.15 5.16
N SER A 68 -0.60 1.96 6.07
CA SER A 68 -0.50 1.58 7.48
C SER A 68 -1.85 1.48 8.17
N SER A 69 -1.99 0.43 8.99
CA SER A 69 -3.25 0.07 9.63
C SER A 69 -3.66 0.99 10.78
N ASP A 70 -2.70 1.69 11.37
CA ASP A 70 -2.86 2.59 12.51
C ASP A 70 -3.34 4.00 12.14
N TYR A 71 -3.35 4.35 10.86
CA TYR A 71 -3.99 5.58 10.41
C TYR A 71 -5.49 5.56 10.67
N THR A 72 -6.06 6.72 10.97
CA THR A 72 -7.49 6.96 11.00
C THR A 72 -8.10 6.97 9.58
N ASP A 73 -9.42 6.89 9.47
CA ASP A 73 -10.09 6.93 8.16
C ASP A 73 -9.84 8.27 7.44
N ASP A 74 -9.80 9.39 8.17
CA ASP A 74 -9.48 10.70 7.61
C ASP A 74 -8.03 10.78 7.10
N GLU A 75 -7.07 10.19 7.84
CA GLU A 75 -5.67 10.15 7.42
C GLU A 75 -5.44 9.25 6.20
N LEU A 76 -6.16 8.13 6.12
CA LEU A 76 -6.18 7.28 4.93
C LEU A 76 -6.81 8.01 3.75
N ALA A 77 -7.93 8.71 3.96
CA ALA A 77 -8.57 9.51 2.93
C ALA A 77 -7.64 10.61 2.40
N GLN A 78 -6.99 11.39 3.27
CA GLN A 78 -6.02 12.40 2.86
C GLN A 78 -4.91 11.82 1.97
N ARG A 79 -4.48 10.60 2.27
CA ARG A 79 -3.46 9.88 1.51
C ARG A 79 -3.98 9.34 0.18
N LEU A 80 -5.19 8.76 0.14
CA LEU A 80 -5.63 7.91 -0.97
C LEU A 80 -6.77 8.50 -1.82
N GLN A 81 -7.49 9.52 -1.34
CA GLN A 81 -8.67 10.07 -2.04
C GLN A 81 -8.35 10.63 -3.43
N HIS A 82 -7.09 11.01 -3.68
CA HIS A 82 -6.66 11.50 -4.97
C HIS A 82 -6.85 10.46 -6.09
N VAL A 83 -6.88 9.15 -5.75
CA VAL A 83 -7.17 8.05 -6.67
C VAL A 83 -8.53 8.24 -7.34
N GLY A 84 -9.58 8.51 -6.57
CA GLY A 84 -10.94 8.76 -7.08
C GLY A 84 -11.09 10.03 -7.92
N THR A 85 -10.11 10.95 -7.82
CA THR A 85 -10.12 12.21 -8.57
C THR A 85 -9.39 12.14 -9.92
N HIS A 86 -8.90 10.96 -10.34
CA HIS A 86 -8.13 10.86 -11.58
C HIS A 86 -9.04 10.73 -12.83
N PRO A 87 -9.02 11.70 -13.78
CA PRO A 87 -10.00 11.81 -14.87
C PRO A 87 -10.11 10.62 -15.83
N ASN A 88 -9.11 9.75 -15.89
CA ASN A 88 -9.06 8.61 -16.82
C ASN A 88 -8.99 7.27 -16.08
N LEU A 89 -9.18 7.27 -14.76
CA LEU A 89 -9.14 6.04 -13.97
C LEU A 89 -10.51 5.37 -13.96
N HIS A 90 -10.67 4.33 -14.77
CA HIS A 90 -11.88 3.51 -14.78
C HIS A 90 -12.06 2.71 -13.49
N THR A 91 -11.01 1.97 -13.10
CA THR A 91 -10.99 1.11 -11.92
C THR A 91 -9.59 1.08 -11.31
N ALA A 92 -9.52 1.22 -9.99
CA ALA A 92 -8.41 0.86 -9.12
C ALA A 92 -8.74 -0.46 -8.41
N LEU A 93 -8.13 -1.56 -8.83
CA LEU A 93 -8.32 -2.85 -8.19
C LEU A 93 -7.37 -2.97 -6.99
N VAL A 94 -7.92 -3.07 -5.78
CA VAL A 94 -7.18 -3.39 -4.55
C VAL A 94 -7.20 -4.91 -4.39
N ALA A 95 -6.18 -5.59 -4.87
CA ALA A 95 -6.01 -7.03 -4.72
C ALA A 95 -5.28 -7.35 -3.42
N PHE A 96 -6.05 -7.54 -2.35
CA PHE A 96 -5.53 -7.71 -0.99
C PHE A 96 -5.34 -9.18 -0.64
N SER A 97 -4.14 -9.53 -0.16
CA SER A 97 -3.73 -10.88 0.21
C SER A 97 -4.04 -11.17 1.68
N GLY A 98 -4.95 -12.11 1.95
CA GLY A 98 -5.39 -12.47 3.30
C GLY A 98 -4.37 -13.24 4.13
N SER A 99 -3.39 -13.87 3.48
CA SER A 99 -2.29 -14.62 4.10
C SER A 99 -0.93 -13.98 3.83
N ASP A 100 -0.88 -12.66 3.62
CA ASP A 100 0.35 -11.90 3.41
C ASP A 100 1.25 -11.93 4.66
N GLU A 101 2.49 -12.38 4.46
CA GLU A 101 3.51 -12.56 5.49
C GLU A 101 4.11 -11.26 6.03
N TYR A 102 3.92 -10.12 5.36
CA TYR A 102 4.43 -8.82 5.83
C TYR A 102 3.44 -8.05 6.68
N ILE A 103 2.17 -8.48 6.74
CA ILE A 103 1.17 -7.84 7.59
C ILE A 103 1.33 -8.34 9.04
N PRO A 104 1.53 -7.46 10.03
CA PRO A 104 1.61 -7.86 11.43
C PRO A 104 0.40 -8.65 11.90
N SER A 105 0.60 -9.62 12.79
CA SER A 105 -0.47 -10.55 13.22
C SER A 105 -1.65 -9.89 13.92
N HIS A 106 -1.45 -8.69 14.49
CA HIS A 106 -2.49 -7.95 15.21
C HIS A 106 -3.41 -7.15 14.27
N VAL A 107 -3.06 -7.00 12.99
CA VAL A 107 -3.82 -6.21 12.02
C VAL A 107 -5.01 -7.02 11.49
N ASP A 108 -6.21 -6.44 11.58
CA ASP A 108 -7.40 -6.98 10.90
C ASP A 108 -7.31 -6.68 9.40
N ARG A 109 -6.87 -7.69 8.65
CA ARG A 109 -6.69 -7.63 7.18
C ARG A 109 -7.98 -7.30 6.43
N LYS A 110 -9.13 -7.83 6.88
CA LYS A 110 -10.42 -7.63 6.21
C LYS A 110 -11.01 -6.26 6.49
N LEU A 111 -10.71 -5.70 7.66
CA LEU A 111 -11.05 -4.32 7.98
C LEU A 111 -10.14 -3.36 7.21
N LEU A 112 -8.81 -3.55 7.28
CA LEU A 112 -7.84 -2.71 6.57
C LEU A 112 -8.15 -2.64 5.07
N SER A 113 -8.37 -3.79 4.42
CA SER A 113 -8.64 -3.82 2.98
C SER A 113 -9.88 -3.02 2.58
N LYS A 114 -10.92 -2.98 3.44
CA LYS A 114 -12.11 -2.16 3.19
C LYS A 114 -11.80 -0.68 3.38
N ARG A 115 -11.12 -0.32 4.47
CA ARG A 115 -10.74 1.07 4.77
C ARG A 115 -9.89 1.68 3.66
N LEU A 116 -8.97 0.91 3.06
CA LEU A 116 -8.17 1.39 1.92
C LEU A 116 -9.03 1.67 0.67
N VAL A 117 -10.01 0.81 0.37
CA VAL A 117 -10.94 1.02 -0.76
C VAL A 117 -11.86 2.22 -0.50
N ASP A 118 -12.37 2.35 0.71
CA ASP A 118 -13.22 3.48 1.11
C ASP A 118 -12.45 4.80 1.04
N ALA A 119 -11.19 4.81 1.49
CA ALA A 119 -10.30 5.97 1.40
C ALA A 119 -10.06 6.40 -0.06
N MET A 120 -9.80 5.45 -0.96
CA MET A 120 -9.65 5.74 -2.40
C MET A 120 -10.93 6.28 -3.05
N ASN A 121 -12.10 5.88 -2.53
CA ASN A 121 -13.41 6.30 -3.01
C ASN A 121 -13.94 7.57 -2.31
N THR A 122 -13.21 8.13 -1.35
CA THR A 122 -13.68 9.30 -0.56
C THR A 122 -13.99 10.51 -1.43
N LEU A 123 -13.16 10.79 -2.44
CA LEU A 123 -13.41 11.81 -3.45
C LEU A 123 -13.43 11.16 -4.83
N CYS A 124 -14.61 11.01 -5.42
CA CYS A 124 -14.75 10.53 -6.79
C CYS A 124 -15.23 11.65 -7.73
N ILE A 125 -14.74 11.64 -8.98
CA ILE A 125 -15.26 12.53 -10.02
C ILE A 125 -16.74 12.21 -10.24
N LYS A 126 -17.55 13.27 -10.30
CA LYS A 126 -18.97 13.17 -10.62
C LYS A 126 -19.16 13.13 -12.13
N ASP A 127 -20.00 12.21 -12.59
CA ASP A 127 -20.57 12.24 -13.94
C ASP A 127 -22.07 12.56 -13.80
N GLY A 128 -22.42 13.83 -14.03
CA GLY A 128 -23.75 14.37 -13.73
C GLY A 128 -24.09 14.28 -12.22
N ASN A 129 -25.22 13.64 -11.91
CA ASN A 129 -25.69 13.46 -10.52
C ASN A 129 -25.11 12.22 -9.82
N ASN A 130 -24.33 11.39 -10.53
CA ASN A 130 -23.79 10.15 -9.98
C ASN A 130 -22.29 10.29 -9.72
N SER A 131 -21.89 9.93 -8.50
CA SER A 131 -20.49 9.68 -8.14
C SER A 131 -20.25 8.18 -8.32
N LYS A 132 -19.31 7.79 -9.18
CA LYS A 132 -18.95 6.38 -9.37
C LYS A 132 -17.70 6.07 -8.56
N ASN A 133 -17.79 5.07 -7.68
CA ASN A 133 -16.61 4.52 -7.01
C ASN A 133 -15.63 3.99 -8.06
N VAL A 134 -14.36 4.35 -7.92
CA VAL A 134 -13.28 3.88 -8.80
C VAL A 134 -12.54 2.69 -8.20
N ALA A 135 -12.50 2.57 -6.87
CA ALA A 135 -11.76 1.52 -6.19
C ALA A 135 -12.65 0.31 -5.88
N GLU A 136 -12.14 -0.88 -6.18
CA GLU A 136 -12.81 -2.15 -5.97
C GLU A 136 -11.89 -3.12 -5.21
N LEU A 137 -12.46 -3.88 -4.27
CA LEU A 137 -11.73 -4.89 -3.52
C LEU A 137 -11.76 -6.25 -4.24
N LEU A 138 -10.58 -6.85 -4.41
CA LEU A 138 -10.43 -8.29 -4.58
C LEU A 138 -9.70 -8.84 -3.35
N TYR A 139 -10.40 -9.58 -2.50
CA TYR A 139 -9.81 -10.19 -1.31
C TYR A 139 -9.45 -11.66 -1.59
N LEU A 140 -8.17 -11.99 -1.54
CA LEU A 140 -7.62 -13.33 -1.79
C LEU A 140 -7.29 -13.99 -0.45
N GLU A 141 -8.23 -14.77 0.11
CA GLU A 141 -8.12 -15.29 1.49
C GLU A 141 -6.80 -16.05 1.75
N SER A 142 -6.39 -16.93 0.82
CA SER A 142 -5.15 -17.71 0.91
C SER A 142 -3.94 -17.05 0.26
N GLY A 143 -4.11 -15.88 -0.36
CA GLY A 143 -3.05 -15.20 -1.09
C GLY A 143 -1.94 -14.77 -0.13
N ASN A 144 -0.69 -15.12 -0.45
CA ASN A 144 0.48 -14.56 0.21
C ASN A 144 0.98 -13.32 -0.59
N HIS A 145 2.03 -12.65 -0.13
CA HIS A 145 2.43 -11.35 -0.68
C HIS A 145 2.64 -11.35 -2.19
N ASN A 146 3.25 -12.40 -2.74
CA ASN A 146 3.57 -12.53 -4.16
C ASN A 146 2.67 -13.54 -4.90
N LEU A 147 1.56 -13.98 -4.29
CA LEU A 147 0.61 -14.96 -4.85
C LEU A 147 1.25 -16.28 -5.33
N SER A 148 2.36 -16.70 -4.71
CA SER A 148 3.12 -17.90 -5.11
C SER A 148 2.73 -19.18 -4.36
N LYS A 149 2.02 -19.06 -3.24
CA LYS A 149 1.70 -20.22 -2.35
C LYS A 149 0.28 -20.75 -2.54
N GLY A 150 -0.66 -19.87 -2.89
CA GLY A 150 -2.06 -20.23 -3.07
C GLY A 150 -2.32 -20.95 -4.40
N PRO A 151 -3.07 -22.07 -4.41
CA PRO A 151 -3.23 -22.89 -5.61
C PRO A 151 -3.99 -22.17 -6.74
N THR A 152 -4.86 -21.21 -6.41
CA THR A 152 -5.70 -20.50 -7.38
C THR A 152 -5.60 -18.98 -7.30
N ASP A 153 -4.90 -18.41 -6.31
CA ASP A 153 -4.92 -16.96 -6.04
C ASP A 153 -4.37 -16.13 -7.20
N ALA A 154 -3.24 -16.55 -7.79
CA ALA A 154 -2.69 -15.91 -8.98
C ALA A 154 -3.66 -15.97 -10.17
N LYS A 155 -4.37 -17.10 -10.33
CA LYS A 155 -5.37 -17.25 -11.41
C LYS A 155 -6.56 -16.32 -11.18
N ILE A 156 -7.11 -16.28 -9.96
CA ILE A 156 -8.24 -15.41 -9.61
C ILE A 156 -7.86 -13.94 -9.83
N PHE A 157 -6.65 -13.53 -9.45
CA PHE A 157 -6.14 -12.18 -9.70
C PHE A 157 -6.09 -11.84 -11.20
N VAL A 158 -5.53 -12.74 -12.03
CA VAL A 158 -5.42 -12.54 -13.48
C VAL A 158 -6.80 -12.54 -14.16
N ASP A 159 -7.70 -13.45 -13.74
CA ASP A 159 -9.08 -13.50 -14.25
C ASP A 159 -9.78 -12.16 -13.96
N ARG A 160 -9.65 -11.63 -12.73
CA ARG A 160 -10.27 -10.36 -12.35
C ARG A 160 -9.71 -9.18 -13.14
N ILE A 161 -8.40 -9.12 -13.37
CA ILE A 161 -7.80 -8.11 -14.25
C ILE A 161 -8.39 -8.21 -15.65
N SER A 162 -8.47 -9.42 -16.19
CA SER A 162 -8.98 -9.67 -17.54
C SER A 162 -10.44 -9.21 -17.69
N GLU A 163 -11.28 -9.51 -16.70
CA GLU A 163 -12.67 -9.02 -16.64
C GLU A 163 -12.75 -7.49 -16.71
N ILE A 164 -11.95 -6.79 -15.90
CA ILE A 164 -11.99 -5.32 -15.85
C ILE A 164 -11.45 -4.72 -17.15
N LEU A 165 -10.37 -5.26 -17.72
CA LEU A 165 -9.85 -4.79 -19.00
C LEU A 165 -10.85 -4.97 -20.14
N ASN A 166 -11.62 -6.06 -20.15
CA ASN A 166 -12.67 -6.30 -21.14
C ASN A 166 -13.88 -5.35 -21.01
N GLN A 167 -14.04 -4.64 -19.90
CA GLN A 167 -15.09 -3.63 -19.72
C GLN A 167 -14.68 -2.23 -20.19
N ILE A 168 -13.38 -2.03 -20.42
CA ILE A 168 -12.81 -0.73 -20.83
C ILE A 168 -12.62 -0.67 -22.36
N ASN A 169 -12.49 -1.83 -23.01
CA ASN A 169 -12.43 -1.98 -24.47
C ASN A 169 -13.82 -2.08 -25.10
#